data_AF-A0A1H1UN94-F1
#
_entry.id   AF-A0A1H1UN94-F1
#
_cell.length_a   1.000
_cell.length_b   1.000
_cell.length_c   1.000
_cell.angle_alpha   90.00
_cell.angle_beta   90.00
_cell.angle_gamma   90.00
#
_symmetry.space_group_name_H-M   'P 1'
#
loop_
_entity.id
_entity.type
_entity.pdbx_description
1 polymer ?
#
loop_
_entity_poly.entity_id
_entity_poly.type
_entity_poly.pdbx_seq_one_letter_code
_entity_poly.pdbx_strand_id
1 'polypeptide(L)'
;MADYIDKSIICQAYLHIDPVPENLDEDALREALEKFLGVRAEFFLYKDVGTEIDFKEGSLKIYLTVLGTLYAGLTQYSGFRDGIDKLASDAKRVSEYAISESLFLTGSRHDCTLRTEARTGVCGTLKKIADEIDSIYRESGTLDPSRIIAKMEQLKKDILIFKDNINTEGDKAYVLPRLKDYADEQIPKQAVPKPKEMVSKEMQDAYTRERRLLMRSMNYEQG
;
A
#
# COMPACT_ATOMS: atom_id res chain seq x y z
N MET A 1 11.54 -22.26 -10.91
CA MET A 1 10.93 -21.60 -9.74
C MET A 1 11.56 -20.23 -9.65
N ALA A 2 10.81 -19.18 -9.99
CA ALA A 2 11.35 -17.82 -9.96
C ALA A 2 11.49 -17.36 -8.50
N ASP A 3 12.50 -16.53 -8.24
CA ASP A 3 12.84 -15.95 -6.93
C ASP A 3 11.72 -15.02 -6.42
N TYR A 4 10.59 -15.57 -5.99
CA TYR A 4 9.46 -14.83 -5.42
C TYR A 4 9.68 -14.39 -3.97
N ILE A 5 10.76 -14.86 -3.33
CA ILE A 5 11.08 -14.60 -1.91
C ILE A 5 11.38 -13.11 -1.66
N ASP A 6 11.82 -12.36 -2.67
CA ASP A 6 12.26 -10.96 -2.51
C ASP A 6 11.26 -9.90 -3.01
N LYS A 7 10.03 -10.30 -3.37
CA LYS A 7 9.00 -9.38 -3.89
C LYS A 7 7.91 -9.08 -2.85
N SER A 8 7.41 -7.85 -2.86
CA SER A 8 6.28 -7.42 -2.01
C SER A 8 4.94 -7.62 -2.71
N ILE A 9 3.88 -7.82 -1.93
CA ILE A 9 2.51 -7.84 -2.44
C ILE A 9 2.10 -6.41 -2.83
N ILE A 10 2.02 -6.16 -4.13
CA ILE A 10 1.58 -4.89 -4.72
C ILE A 10 0.06 -4.75 -4.58
N CYS A 11 -0.67 -5.81 -4.92
CA CYS A 11 -2.11 -5.91 -4.69
C CYS A 11 -2.55 -7.37 -4.63
N GLN A 12 -3.74 -7.60 -4.09
CA GLN A 12 -4.37 -8.91 -4.05
C GLN A 12 -5.88 -8.77 -4.22
N ALA A 13 -6.45 -9.60 -5.08
CA ALA A 13 -7.89 -9.87 -5.07
C ALA A 13 -8.17 -11.14 -4.27
N TYR A 14 -9.18 -11.07 -3.41
CA TYR A 14 -9.71 -12.22 -2.69
C TYR A 14 -11.19 -12.40 -3.03
N LEU A 15 -11.58 -13.63 -3.32
CA LEU A 15 -12.96 -14.03 -3.54
C LEU A 15 -13.30 -15.27 -2.71
N HIS A 16 -14.54 -15.32 -2.25
CA HIS A 16 -15.12 -16.49 -1.59
C HIS A 16 -16.47 -16.79 -2.22
N ILE A 17 -16.55 -17.93 -2.90
CA ILE A 17 -17.72 -18.41 -3.62
C ILE A 17 -18.20 -19.72 -2.98
N ASP A 18 -19.47 -19.75 -2.60
CA ASP A 18 -20.15 -20.87 -1.97
C ASP A 18 -21.67 -20.76 -2.22
N PRO A 19 -22.34 -21.78 -2.79
CA PRO A 19 -21.79 -23.06 -3.24
C PRO A 19 -20.84 -22.91 -4.44
N VAL A 20 -19.89 -23.85 -4.56
CA VAL A 20 -19.01 -23.94 -5.74
C VAL A 20 -19.87 -24.23 -6.98
N PRO A 21 -19.69 -23.50 -8.10
CA PRO A 21 -20.44 -23.74 -9.32
C PRO A 21 -20.29 -25.19 -9.82
N GLU A 22 -21.41 -25.79 -10.25
CA GLU A 22 -21.41 -27.13 -10.81
C GLU A 22 -20.58 -27.19 -12.10
N ASN A 23 -19.75 -28.24 -12.24
CA ASN A 23 -18.85 -28.45 -13.39
C ASN A 23 -17.74 -27.39 -13.55
N LEU A 24 -17.34 -26.72 -12.47
CA LEU A 24 -16.17 -25.85 -12.50
C LEU A 24 -14.90 -26.68 -12.71
N ASP A 25 -14.18 -26.36 -13.78
CA ASP A 25 -12.82 -26.86 -14.02
C ASP A 25 -11.83 -25.88 -13.38
N GLU A 26 -11.27 -26.25 -12.22
CA GLU A 26 -10.32 -25.40 -11.48
C GLU A 26 -9.02 -25.18 -12.25
N ASP A 27 -8.55 -26.15 -13.03
CA ASP A 27 -7.30 -26.01 -13.80
C ASP A 27 -7.51 -25.03 -14.97
N ALA A 28 -8.63 -25.16 -15.69
CA ALA A 28 -8.99 -24.21 -16.74
C ALA A 28 -9.24 -22.79 -16.18
N LEU A 29 -9.87 -22.68 -15.00
CA LEU A 29 -10.06 -21.40 -14.32
C LEU A 29 -8.72 -20.77 -13.94
N ARG A 30 -7.79 -21.56 -13.39
CA ARG A 30 -6.44 -21.11 -13.02
C ARG A 30 -5.71 -20.54 -14.23
N GLU A 31 -5.64 -21.29 -15.33
CA GLU A 31 -4.93 -20.85 -16.53
C GLU A 31 -5.52 -19.55 -17.10
N ALA A 32 -6.86 -19.45 -17.14
CA ALA A 32 -7.56 -18.26 -17.62
C ALA A 32 -7.25 -17.04 -16.73
N LEU A 33 -7.28 -17.21 -15.41
CA LEU A 33 -7.01 -16.15 -14.45
C LEU A 33 -5.53 -15.75 -14.43
N GLU A 34 -4.59 -16.70 -14.56
CA GLU A 34 -3.15 -16.42 -14.61
C GLU A 34 -2.83 -15.55 -15.83
N LYS A 35 -3.35 -15.94 -17.00
CA LYS A 35 -3.20 -15.18 -18.23
C LYS A 35 -3.86 -13.80 -18.14
N PHE A 36 -5.06 -13.73 -17.58
CA PHE A 36 -5.76 -12.46 -17.41
C PHE A 36 -4.95 -11.51 -16.51
N LEU A 37 -4.59 -11.99 -15.32
CA LEU A 37 -3.92 -11.18 -14.30
C LEU A 37 -2.57 -10.70 -14.78
N GLY A 38 -1.74 -11.57 -15.38
CA GLY A 38 -0.43 -11.21 -15.89
C GLY A 38 -0.47 -10.04 -16.88
N VAL A 39 -1.36 -10.11 -17.87
CA VAL A 39 -1.51 -9.05 -18.88
C VAL A 39 -1.94 -7.72 -18.27
N ARG A 40 -2.90 -7.74 -17.32
CA ARG A 40 -3.43 -6.51 -16.71
C ARG A 40 -2.46 -5.92 -15.69
N ALA A 41 -1.80 -6.77 -14.90
CA ALA A 41 -0.79 -6.35 -13.95
C ALA A 41 0.35 -5.62 -14.66
N GLU A 42 0.88 -6.18 -15.76
CA GLU A 42 1.92 -5.49 -16.53
C GLU A 42 1.44 -4.19 -17.18
N PHE A 43 0.20 -4.16 -17.68
CA PHE A 43 -0.35 -2.98 -18.34
C PHE A 43 -0.57 -1.81 -17.39
N PHE A 44 -1.10 -2.06 -16.20
CA PHE A 44 -1.42 -1.00 -15.23
C PHE A 44 -0.27 -0.68 -14.28
N LEU A 45 0.60 -1.64 -13.97
CA LEU A 45 1.67 -1.45 -13.00
C LEU A 45 2.99 -1.20 -13.71
N TYR A 46 3.66 -2.26 -14.16
CA TYR A 46 4.93 -2.21 -14.90
C TYR A 46 5.29 -3.61 -15.42
N LYS A 47 6.24 -3.65 -16.34
CA LYS A 47 6.78 -4.90 -16.92
C LYS A 47 7.44 -5.80 -15.88
N ASP A 48 7.39 -7.11 -16.10
CA ASP A 48 8.05 -8.14 -15.28
C ASP A 48 7.53 -8.23 -13.82
N VAL A 49 6.31 -7.77 -13.59
CA VAL A 49 5.59 -8.01 -12.33
C VAL A 49 5.22 -9.49 -12.21
N GLY A 50 5.35 -10.04 -11.01
CA GLY A 50 4.99 -11.43 -10.72
C GLY A 50 3.50 -11.58 -10.41
N THR A 51 2.96 -12.76 -10.66
CA THR A 51 1.58 -13.11 -10.32
C THR A 51 1.51 -14.49 -9.70
N GLU A 52 0.62 -14.68 -8.73
CA GLU A 52 0.36 -15.95 -8.05
C GLU A 52 -1.15 -16.13 -7.89
N ILE A 53 -1.63 -17.35 -8.12
CA ILE A 53 -3.03 -17.72 -7.93
C ILE A 53 -3.10 -18.88 -6.95
N ASP A 54 -3.94 -18.75 -5.93
CA ASP A 54 -4.20 -19.83 -4.98
C ASP A 54 -5.68 -20.13 -4.85
N PHE A 55 -5.98 -21.43 -4.78
CA PHE A 55 -7.30 -21.94 -4.42
C PHE A 55 -7.23 -22.67 -3.07
N LYS A 56 -8.31 -22.65 -2.30
CA LYS A 56 -8.45 -23.49 -1.09
C LYS A 56 -9.66 -24.41 -1.21
N GLU A 57 -9.51 -25.65 -0.76
CA GLU A 57 -10.53 -26.69 -0.83
C GLU A 57 -11.74 -26.45 0.11
N GLY A 58 -12.86 -27.11 -0.19
CA GLY A 58 -14.11 -27.13 0.60
C GLY A 58 -15.07 -25.96 0.34
N SER A 59 -14.57 -24.85 -0.21
CA SER A 59 -15.31 -23.67 -0.66
C SER A 59 -14.41 -22.94 -1.65
N LEU A 60 -14.90 -22.44 -2.78
CA LEU A 60 -14.04 -21.82 -3.79
C LEU A 60 -13.52 -20.47 -3.28
N LYS A 61 -12.32 -20.49 -2.70
CA LYS A 61 -11.60 -19.30 -2.25
C LYS A 61 -10.46 -19.02 -3.21
N ILE A 62 -10.53 -17.88 -3.89
CA ILE A 62 -9.55 -17.49 -4.89
C ILE A 62 -8.73 -16.34 -4.34
N TYR A 63 -7.40 -16.49 -4.40
CA TYR A 63 -6.45 -15.41 -4.16
C TYR A 63 -5.70 -15.15 -5.45
N LEU A 64 -5.78 -13.92 -5.95
CA LEU A 64 -5.00 -13.46 -7.09
C LEU A 64 -4.02 -12.39 -6.59
N THR A 65 -2.76 -12.75 -6.45
CA THR A 65 -1.72 -11.92 -5.85
C THR A 65 -0.79 -11.39 -6.93
N VAL A 66 -0.48 -10.10 -6.86
CA VAL A 66 0.52 -9.45 -7.72
C VAL A 66 1.74 -9.12 -6.86
N LEU A 67 2.89 -9.63 -7.27
CA LEU A 67 4.17 -9.53 -6.57
C LEU A 67 5.13 -8.62 -7.34
N GLY A 68 5.75 -7.66 -6.66
CA GLY A 68 6.67 -6.73 -7.31
C GLY A 68 7.43 -5.83 -6.34
N THR A 69 7.99 -4.76 -6.88
CA THR A 69 8.73 -3.73 -6.15
C THR A 69 8.06 -2.36 -6.32
N LEU A 70 8.03 -1.57 -5.24
CA LEU A 70 7.56 -0.19 -5.26
C LEU A 70 8.47 0.70 -6.10
N TYR A 71 9.78 0.44 -6.10
CA TYR A 71 10.77 1.18 -6.88
C TYR A 71 10.43 1.16 -8.38
N ALA A 72 10.16 -0.01 -8.95
CA ALA A 72 9.81 -0.15 -10.36
C ALA A 72 8.52 0.61 -10.70
N GLY A 73 7.51 0.55 -9.81
CA GLY A 73 6.26 1.28 -9.98
C GLY A 73 6.41 2.79 -9.91
N LEU A 74 7.10 3.28 -8.88
CA LEU A 74 7.19 4.72 -8.58
C LEU A 74 8.11 5.48 -9.53
N THR A 75 9.14 4.84 -10.08
CA THR A 75 10.08 5.49 -11.01
C THR A 75 9.49 5.82 -12.38
N GLN A 76 8.32 5.27 -12.70
CA GLN A 76 7.58 5.62 -13.91
C GLN A 76 6.89 6.99 -13.84
N TYR A 77 6.82 7.57 -12.64
CA TYR A 77 6.14 8.85 -12.40
C TYR A 77 7.16 9.94 -12.09
N SER A 78 6.88 11.16 -12.55
CA SER A 78 7.77 12.31 -12.39
C SER A 78 7.85 12.83 -10.95
N GLY A 79 6.78 12.68 -10.17
CA GLY A 79 6.69 13.13 -8.79
C GLY A 79 6.47 11.99 -7.81
N PHE A 80 7.15 11.99 -6.66
CA PHE A 80 7.04 10.93 -5.66
C PHE A 80 5.62 10.81 -5.11
N ARG A 81 5.03 11.92 -4.67
CA ARG A 81 3.66 11.95 -4.10
C ARG A 81 2.57 11.56 -5.10
N ASP A 82 2.64 12.10 -6.31
CA ASP A 82 1.73 11.77 -7.41
C ASP A 82 1.89 10.30 -7.87
N GLY A 83 3.14 9.81 -7.91
CA GLY A 83 3.44 8.41 -8.19
C GLY A 83 2.84 7.46 -7.16
N ILE A 84 2.84 7.83 -5.88
CA ILE A 84 2.17 7.06 -4.82
C ILE A 84 0.66 6.96 -5.08
N ASP A 85 0.00 8.06 -5.41
CA ASP A 85 -1.44 8.05 -5.70
C ASP A 85 -1.79 7.21 -6.92
N LYS A 86 -1.05 7.41 -8.02
CA LYS A 86 -1.28 6.69 -9.28
C LYS A 86 -1.02 5.19 -9.10
N LEU A 87 0.12 4.82 -8.52
CA LEU A 87 0.44 3.41 -8.28
C LEU A 87 -0.58 2.73 -7.37
N ALA A 88 -1.02 3.38 -6.29
CA ALA A 88 -2.06 2.83 -5.42
C ALA A 88 -3.42 2.71 -6.13
N SER A 89 -3.77 3.67 -6.99
CA SER A 89 -4.98 3.62 -7.81
C SER A 89 -4.92 2.49 -8.85
N ASP A 90 -3.78 2.30 -9.50
CA ASP A 90 -3.59 1.25 -10.51
C ASP A 90 -3.57 -0.14 -9.86
N ALA A 91 -2.90 -0.31 -8.71
CA ALA A 91 -2.94 -1.52 -7.89
C ALA A 91 -4.39 -1.87 -7.49
N LYS A 92 -5.18 -0.87 -7.07
CA LYS A 92 -6.60 -1.07 -6.78
C LYS A 92 -7.36 -1.55 -8.02
N ARG A 93 -7.18 -0.87 -9.16
CA ARG A 93 -7.85 -1.20 -10.42
C ARG A 93 -7.55 -2.63 -10.88
N VAL A 94 -6.30 -3.07 -10.80
CA VAL A 94 -5.92 -4.45 -11.13
C VAL A 94 -6.67 -5.46 -10.26
N SER A 95 -6.70 -5.25 -8.94
CA SER A 95 -7.43 -6.15 -8.04
C SER A 95 -8.96 -6.15 -8.28
N GLU A 96 -9.55 -5.00 -8.60
CA GLU A 96 -10.98 -4.91 -8.95
C GLU A 96 -11.29 -5.65 -10.27
N TYR A 97 -10.41 -5.56 -11.27
CA TYR A 97 -10.55 -6.32 -12.50
C TYR A 97 -10.36 -7.82 -12.30
N ALA A 98 -9.41 -8.22 -11.46
CA ALA A 98 -9.23 -9.61 -11.10
C ALA A 98 -10.51 -10.19 -10.45
N ILE A 99 -11.13 -9.44 -9.53
CA ILE A 99 -12.43 -9.84 -8.94
C ILE A 99 -13.51 -9.95 -10.03
N SER A 100 -13.63 -8.94 -10.89
CA SER A 100 -14.65 -8.93 -11.94
C SER A 100 -14.51 -10.11 -12.89
N GLU A 101 -13.28 -10.44 -13.29
CA GLU A 101 -13.01 -11.56 -14.18
C GLU A 101 -13.27 -12.90 -13.49
N SER A 102 -12.82 -13.07 -12.24
CA SER A 102 -13.11 -14.29 -11.49
C SER A 102 -14.61 -14.53 -11.36
N LEU A 103 -15.40 -13.50 -11.01
CA LEU A 103 -16.86 -13.63 -10.94
C LEU A 103 -17.51 -13.95 -12.29
N PHE A 104 -16.94 -13.45 -13.39
CA PHE A 104 -17.42 -13.72 -14.73
C PHE A 104 -17.15 -15.18 -15.13
N LEU A 105 -15.91 -15.64 -14.95
CA LEU A 105 -15.50 -17.01 -15.31
C LEU A 105 -16.18 -18.07 -14.46
N THR A 106 -16.48 -17.77 -13.19
CA THR A 106 -17.20 -18.70 -12.31
C THR A 106 -18.72 -18.56 -12.40
N GLY A 107 -19.24 -17.59 -13.17
CA GLY A 107 -20.67 -17.29 -13.25
C GLY A 107 -21.31 -16.92 -11.90
N SER A 108 -20.54 -16.48 -10.91
CA SER A 108 -20.98 -16.44 -9.50
C SER A 108 -21.45 -15.08 -9.00
N ARG A 109 -21.54 -14.06 -9.86
CA ARG A 109 -21.78 -12.65 -9.48
C ARG A 109 -23.02 -12.44 -8.60
N HIS A 110 -24.11 -13.15 -8.87
CA HIS A 110 -25.41 -12.86 -8.26
C HIS A 110 -25.82 -13.86 -7.16
N ASP A 111 -25.41 -15.13 -7.28
CA ASP A 111 -26.05 -16.22 -6.51
C ASP A 111 -25.13 -16.90 -5.48
N CYS A 112 -23.81 -16.92 -5.71
CA CYS A 112 -22.88 -17.72 -4.90
C CYS A 112 -21.73 -16.90 -4.27
N THR A 113 -21.73 -15.57 -4.40
CA THR A 113 -20.64 -14.74 -3.87
C THR A 113 -20.86 -14.39 -2.40
N LEU A 114 -20.04 -14.96 -1.51
CA LEU A 114 -20.07 -14.61 -0.09
C LEU A 114 -19.25 -13.36 0.23
N ARG A 115 -18.07 -13.22 -0.39
CA ARG A 115 -17.15 -12.11 -0.12
C ARG A 115 -16.24 -11.82 -1.29
N THR A 116 -15.97 -10.54 -1.51
CA THR A 116 -14.90 -10.07 -2.39
C THR A 116 -14.11 -8.97 -1.69
N GLU A 117 -12.80 -8.93 -1.91
CA GLU A 117 -11.93 -7.87 -1.39
C GLU A 117 -10.86 -7.50 -2.41
N ALA A 118 -10.81 -6.21 -2.77
CA ALA A 118 -9.75 -5.60 -3.55
C ALA A 118 -8.74 -4.94 -2.61
N ARG A 119 -7.56 -5.56 -2.45
CA ARG A 119 -6.51 -5.10 -1.53
C ARG A 119 -5.35 -4.49 -2.31
N THR A 120 -4.90 -3.33 -1.87
CA THR A 120 -3.83 -2.53 -2.51
C THR A 120 -2.43 -2.76 -1.96
N GLY A 121 -2.23 -3.83 -1.17
CA GLY A 121 -0.92 -4.24 -0.67
C GLY A 121 -0.07 -3.11 -0.06
N VAL A 122 1.25 -3.16 -0.31
CA VAL A 122 2.20 -2.14 0.15
C VAL A 122 1.96 -0.76 -0.48
N CYS A 123 1.36 -0.69 -1.67
CA CYS A 123 1.03 0.58 -2.33
C CYS A 123 -0.02 1.37 -1.54
N GLY A 124 -1.06 0.69 -1.05
CA GLY A 124 -2.08 1.31 -0.22
C GLY A 124 -1.54 1.77 1.13
N THR A 125 -0.63 1.00 1.74
CA THR A 125 0.03 1.40 2.98
C THR A 125 0.89 2.64 2.78
N LEU A 126 1.70 2.68 1.72
CA LEU A 126 2.50 3.87 1.38
C LEU A 126 1.62 5.10 1.12
N LYS A 127 0.50 4.93 0.42
CA LYS A 127 -0.47 6.01 0.20
C LYS A 127 -1.03 6.54 1.51
N LYS A 128 -1.44 5.67 2.43
CA LYS A 128 -1.96 6.09 3.75
C LYS A 128 -0.92 6.89 4.54
N ILE A 129 0.34 6.46 4.51
CA ILE A 129 1.45 7.18 5.14
C ILE A 129 1.59 8.58 4.52
N ALA A 130 1.59 8.68 3.18
CA ALA A 130 1.67 9.98 2.49
C ALA A 130 0.46 10.88 2.78
N ASP A 131 -0.75 10.32 2.79
CA ASP A 131 -1.98 11.05 3.13
C ASP A 131 -1.94 11.59 4.58
N GLU A 132 -1.37 10.84 5.51
CA GLU A 132 -1.23 11.27 6.91
C GLU A 132 -0.15 12.36 7.07
N ILE A 133 0.94 12.29 6.32
CA ILE A 133 1.92 13.40 6.21
C ILE A 133 1.20 14.68 5.75
N ASP A 134 0.39 14.57 4.69
CA ASP A 134 -0.38 15.72 4.19
C ASP A 134 -1.39 16.22 5.23
N SER A 135 -1.99 15.31 6.01
CA SER A 135 -2.94 15.68 7.06
C SER A 135 -2.26 16.42 8.21
N ILE A 136 -1.08 15.96 8.64
CA ILE A 136 -0.26 16.65 9.65
C ILE A 136 0.07 18.07 9.18
N TYR A 137 0.46 18.24 7.92
CA TYR A 137 0.72 19.56 7.35
C TYR A 137 -0.53 20.45 7.39
N ARG A 138 -1.66 19.98 6.84
CA ARG A 138 -2.92 20.75 6.78
C ARG A 138 -3.47 21.13 8.15
N GLU A 139 -3.32 20.25 9.13
CA GLU A 139 -3.89 20.43 10.47
C GLU A 139 -2.97 21.24 11.41
N SER A 140 -1.70 21.42 11.04
CA SER A 140 -0.76 22.24 11.81
C SER A 140 -1.22 23.70 11.87
N GLY A 141 -1.25 24.27 13.09
CA GLY A 141 -1.80 25.61 13.32
C GLY A 141 -3.33 25.66 13.41
N THR A 142 -4.02 24.54 13.15
CA THR A 142 -5.47 24.42 13.38
C THR A 142 -5.75 23.55 14.61
N LEU A 143 -5.05 22.41 14.73
CA LEU A 143 -5.14 21.53 15.88
C LEU A 143 -4.14 21.91 16.97
N ASP A 144 -4.41 21.41 18.17
CA ASP A 144 -3.47 21.52 19.28
C ASP A 144 -2.18 20.73 18.96
N PRO A 145 -0.99 21.27 19.25
CA PRO A 145 0.28 20.57 19.00
C PRO A 145 0.35 19.16 19.59
N SER A 146 -0.30 18.88 20.73
CA SER A 146 -0.34 17.53 21.32
C SER A 146 -1.03 16.51 20.40
N ARG A 147 -2.05 16.93 19.63
CA ARG A 147 -2.72 16.06 18.66
C ARG A 147 -1.83 15.78 17.46
N ILE A 148 -1.08 16.79 17.00
CA ILE A 148 -0.11 16.60 15.93
C ILE A 148 1.01 15.64 16.36
N ILE A 149 1.47 15.74 17.61
CA ILE A 149 2.43 14.79 18.19
C ILE A 149 1.88 13.36 18.17
N ALA A 150 0.64 13.16 18.64
CA ALA A 150 0.02 11.83 18.62
C ALA A 150 -0.12 11.25 17.19
N LYS A 151 -0.41 12.11 16.20
CA LYS A 151 -0.41 11.70 14.78
C LYS A 151 0.98 11.29 14.30
N MET A 152 2.03 12.05 14.63
CA MET A 152 3.41 11.67 14.31
C MET A 152 3.82 10.35 14.97
N GLU A 153 3.40 10.10 16.22
CA GLU A 153 3.64 8.83 16.91
C GLU A 153 2.96 7.65 16.21
N GLN A 154 1.74 7.82 15.74
CA GLN A 154 1.03 6.79 14.99
C GLN A 154 1.66 6.57 13.62
N LEU A 155 1.93 7.64 12.87
CA LEU A 155 2.60 7.59 11.58
C LEU A 155 3.95 6.87 11.67
N LYS A 156 4.71 7.09 12.74
CA LYS A 156 5.96 6.37 13.01
C LYS A 156 5.73 4.86 13.11
N LYS A 157 4.70 4.40 13.82
CA LYS A 157 4.36 2.97 13.93
C LYS A 157 3.98 2.40 12.56
N ASP A 158 3.17 3.14 11.81
CA ASP A 158 2.73 2.73 10.47
C ASP A 158 3.92 2.59 9.51
N ILE A 159 4.91 3.50 9.60
CA ILE A 159 6.17 3.42 8.84
C ILE A 159 7.01 2.21 9.22
N LEU A 160 7.09 1.85 10.52
CA LEU A 160 7.83 0.65 10.94
C LEU A 160 7.17 -0.61 10.39
N ILE A 161 5.84 -0.72 10.49
CA ILE A 161 5.08 -1.83 9.90
C ILE A 161 5.29 -1.87 8.37
N PHE A 162 5.27 -0.71 7.71
CA PHE A 162 5.51 -0.63 6.27
C PHE A 162 6.91 -1.12 5.90
N LYS A 163 7.94 -0.73 6.67
CA LYS A 163 9.33 -1.20 6.48
C LYS A 163 9.45 -2.71 6.57
N ASP A 164 8.71 -3.34 7.47
CA ASP A 164 8.72 -4.79 7.66
C ASP A 164 7.99 -5.54 6.52
N ASN A 165 7.13 -4.86 5.77
CA ASN A 165 6.35 -5.45 4.67
C ASN A 165 6.94 -5.20 3.27
N ILE A 166 7.97 -4.35 3.16
CA ILE A 166 8.74 -4.18 1.92
C ILE A 166 9.91 -5.17 1.89
N ASN A 167 9.83 -6.15 0.98
CA ASN A 167 10.69 -7.33 1.01
C ASN A 167 12.02 -7.10 0.27
N THR A 168 12.08 -6.11 -0.63
CA THR A 168 13.26 -5.88 -1.46
C THR A 168 14.13 -4.76 -0.89
N GLU A 169 15.44 -4.99 -0.79
CA GLU A 169 16.39 -3.95 -0.35
C GLU A 169 16.38 -2.72 -1.29
N GLY A 170 16.13 -2.93 -2.59
CA GLY A 170 15.94 -1.83 -3.55
C GLY A 170 14.76 -0.91 -3.21
N ASP A 171 13.65 -1.47 -2.70
CA ASP A 171 12.50 -0.68 -2.25
C ASP A 171 12.86 0.13 -1.00
N LYS A 172 13.52 -0.49 -0.02
CA LYS A 172 13.95 0.22 1.19
C LYS A 172 14.91 1.37 0.85
N ALA A 173 15.87 1.12 -0.02
CA ALA A 173 16.88 2.10 -0.44
C ALA A 173 16.31 3.26 -1.26
N TYR A 174 15.20 3.06 -1.98
CA TYR A 174 14.57 4.12 -2.77
C TYR A 174 13.41 4.82 -2.06
N VAL A 175 12.49 4.06 -1.48
CA VAL A 175 11.23 4.57 -0.95
C VAL A 175 11.44 5.30 0.37
N LEU A 176 12.25 4.75 1.28
CA LEU A 176 12.40 5.33 2.62
C LEU A 176 13.10 6.70 2.60
N PRO A 177 14.20 6.91 1.86
CA PRO A 177 14.80 8.24 1.74
C PRO A 177 13.85 9.26 1.13
N ARG A 178 13.14 8.91 0.04
CA ARG A 178 12.18 9.82 -0.59
C ARG A 178 10.98 10.15 0.29
N LEU A 179 10.51 9.17 1.07
CA LEU A 179 9.46 9.38 2.04
C LEU A 179 9.92 10.32 3.16
N LYS A 180 11.16 10.17 3.61
CA LYS A 180 11.77 11.07 4.59
C LYS A 180 11.91 12.49 4.04
N ASP A 181 12.38 12.64 2.81
CA ASP A 181 12.51 13.95 2.16
C ASP A 181 11.12 14.61 2.04
N TYR A 182 10.12 13.86 1.59
CA TYR A 182 8.74 14.33 1.52
C TYR A 182 8.20 14.76 2.89
N ALA A 183 8.43 13.95 3.93
CA ALA A 183 8.01 14.29 5.28
C ALA A 183 8.76 15.51 5.84
N ASP A 184 10.05 15.68 5.54
CA ASP A 184 10.83 16.83 6.01
C ASP A 184 10.37 18.14 5.36
N GLU A 185 9.98 18.09 4.09
CA GLU A 185 9.39 19.20 3.36
C GLU A 185 8.01 19.60 3.88
N GLN A 186 7.13 18.62 4.14
CA GLN A 186 5.74 18.87 4.53
C GLN A 186 5.56 19.16 6.03
N ILE A 187 6.21 18.38 6.91
CA ILE A 187 5.97 18.48 8.35
C ILE A 187 6.74 19.68 8.94
N PRO A 188 6.05 20.65 9.56
CA PRO A 188 6.70 21.82 10.15
C PRO A 188 7.88 21.46 11.05
N LYS A 189 8.94 22.27 11.01
CA LYS A 189 10.14 22.06 11.84
C LYS A 189 9.89 22.40 13.31
N GLN A 190 8.86 23.19 13.58
CA GLN A 190 8.43 23.62 14.90
C GLN A 190 6.91 23.51 15.03
N ALA A 191 6.40 23.42 16.27
CA ALA A 191 4.98 23.38 16.48
C ALA A 191 4.36 24.72 16.08
N VAL A 192 3.30 24.68 15.28
CA VAL A 192 2.59 25.87 14.84
C VAL A 192 1.46 26.15 15.84
N PRO A 193 1.45 27.29 16.55
CA PRO A 193 0.35 27.64 17.44
C PRO A 193 -0.94 27.87 16.66
N LYS A 194 -2.08 27.66 17.33
CA LYS A 194 -3.35 28.17 16.82
C LYS A 194 -3.38 29.70 16.83
N PRO A 195 -4.25 30.34 16.03
CA PRO A 195 -4.40 31.79 16.07
C PRO A 195 -4.65 32.30 17.48
N LYS A 196 -3.86 33.28 17.93
CA LYS A 196 -3.91 33.91 19.27
C LYS A 196 -3.49 33.00 20.44
N GLU A 197 -2.97 31.81 20.17
CA GLU A 197 -2.40 30.93 21.19
C GLU A 197 -0.86 30.99 21.15
N MET A 198 -0.21 30.54 22.22
CA MET A 198 1.24 30.37 22.30
C MET A 198 1.56 28.90 22.57
N VAL A 199 2.61 28.38 21.94
CA VAL A 199 3.14 27.06 22.25
C VAL A 199 4.12 27.19 23.42
N SER A 200 3.92 26.42 24.50
CA SER A 200 4.88 26.38 25.61
C SER A 200 6.21 25.77 25.16
N LYS A 201 7.30 26.11 25.85
CA LYS A 201 8.62 25.53 25.57
C LYS A 201 8.61 23.99 25.66
N GLU A 202 7.94 23.45 26.68
CA GLU A 202 7.79 22.01 26.88
C GLU A 202 7.10 21.32 25.70
N MET A 203 6.03 21.94 25.17
CA MET A 203 5.31 21.43 24.01
C MET A 203 6.15 21.51 22.74
N GLN A 204 6.91 22.60 22.57
CA GLN A 204 7.83 22.77 21.45
C GLN A 204 8.96 21.72 21.49
N ASP A 205 9.50 21.42 22.67
CA ASP A 205 10.53 20.39 22.85
C ASP A 205 9.96 18.99 22.58
N ALA A 206 8.74 18.69 23.04
CA ALA A 206 8.05 17.43 22.78
C ALA A 206 7.79 17.23 21.27
N TYR A 207 7.31 18.27 20.58
CA TYR A 207 7.09 18.25 19.14
C TYR A 207 8.39 17.98 18.37
N THR A 208 9.44 18.72 18.70
CA THR A 208 10.74 18.60 18.02
C THR A 208 11.36 17.22 18.23
N ARG A 209 11.20 16.66 19.44
CA ARG A 209 11.61 15.30 19.76
C ARG A 209 10.86 14.28 18.91
N GLU A 210 9.53 14.35 18.85
CA GLU A 210 8.75 13.37 18.10
C GLU A 210 8.99 13.46 16.59
N ARG A 211 9.09 14.68 16.04
CA ARG A 211 9.49 14.88 14.64
C ARG A 211 10.83 14.20 14.35
N ARG A 212 11.82 14.34 15.25
CA ARG A 212 13.14 13.68 15.08
C ARG A 212 13.01 12.15 15.10
N LEU A 213 12.18 11.59 15.97
CA LEU A 213 11.95 10.14 16.03
C LEU A 213 11.25 9.63 14.78
N LEU A 214 10.25 10.36 14.27
CA LEU A 214 9.60 10.08 13.00
C LEU A 214 10.62 10.10 11.84
N MET A 215 11.45 11.13 11.73
CA MET A 215 12.46 11.19 10.66
C MET A 215 13.48 10.04 10.72
N ARG A 216 13.79 9.56 11.93
CA ARG A 216 14.67 8.40 12.12
C ARG A 216 14.02 7.08 11.75
N SER A 217 12.71 6.92 11.90
CA SER A 217 12.05 5.65 11.51
C SER A 217 12.16 5.38 10.01
N MET A 218 12.26 6.44 9.20
CA MET A 218 12.46 6.38 7.75
C MET A 218 13.93 6.28 7.33
N ASN A 219 14.89 6.22 8.26
CA ASN A 219 16.26 5.92 7.87
C ASN A 219 16.36 4.47 7.36
N TYR A 220 17.16 4.30 6.33
CA TYR A 220 17.63 3.01 5.85
C TYR A 220 19.09 2.88 6.27
N GLU A 221 19.36 1.99 7.23
CA GLU A 221 20.71 1.61 7.63
C GLU A 221 21.04 0.35 6.83
N GLN A 222 22.04 0.41 5.96
CA GLN A 222 22.54 -0.78 5.26
C GLN A 222 23.15 -1.72 6.32
N GLY A 223 22.49 -2.86 6.54
CA GLY A 223 23.01 -3.95 7.37
C GLY A 223 23.99 -4.82 6.61
#